data_AF-A0A9E1J5Y3-F1
#
_entry.id   AF-A0A9E1J5Y3-F1
#
_cell.length_a   1.000
_cell.length_b   1.000
_cell.length_c   1.000
_cell.angle_alpha   90.00
_cell.angle_beta   90.00
_cell.angle_gamma   90.00
#
_symmetry.space_group_name_H-M   'P 1'
#
loop_
_entity.id
_entity.type
_entity.pdbx_description
1 polymer ?
#
loop_
_entity_poly.entity_id
_entity_poly.type
_entity_poly.pdbx_seq_one_letter_code
_entity_poly.pdbx_strand_id
1 'polypeptide(L)'
;QKQVHAAALAMMAARNFEHLIHIVTRDLAEALAVDTVTLCVEAAGDGPTKAPMGGVFVLPAGRVDAMLGVDVPARLEAVEGGDQLVFGPGAGLVRSQAIVRLAPSPGSPPGLLALGSRDEGKFHAGQGTELLQFLCRLLERLFRAWLDLPN
;
A
#
# COMPACT_ATOMS: atom_id res chain seq x y z
N GLN A 1 7.26 14.39 10.07
CA GLN A 1 8.50 13.58 10.14
C GLN A 1 8.56 12.66 11.35
N LYS A 2 8.34 13.14 12.59
CA LYS A 2 8.35 12.28 13.81
C LYS A 2 7.37 11.09 13.73
N GLN A 3 6.15 11.30 13.24
CA GLN A 3 5.13 10.25 13.12
C GLN A 3 5.53 9.12 12.16
N VAL A 4 6.18 9.45 11.05
CA VAL A 4 6.60 8.45 10.07
C VAL A 4 7.74 7.58 10.60
N HIS A 5 8.68 8.18 11.34
CA HIS A 5 9.75 7.43 11.99
C HIS A 5 9.18 6.52 13.09
N ALA A 6 8.17 6.98 13.83
CA ALA A 6 7.48 6.15 14.81
C ALA A 6 6.75 4.97 14.15
N ALA A 7 6.05 5.20 13.04
CA ALA A 7 5.40 4.14 12.26
C ALA A 7 6.43 3.13 11.70
N ALA A 8 7.58 3.60 11.22
CA ALA A 8 8.69 2.75 10.80
C ALA A 8 9.21 1.86 11.93
N LEU A 9 9.44 2.43 13.11
CA LEU A 9 9.84 1.67 14.31
C LEU A 9 8.76 0.66 14.73
N ALA A 10 7.48 1.05 14.69
CA ALA A 10 6.37 0.16 15.01
C ALA A 10 6.32 -1.05 14.07
N MET A 11 6.42 -0.82 12.75
CA MET A 11 6.48 -1.90 11.76
C MET A 11 7.64 -2.87 12.02
N MET A 12 8.83 -2.36 12.37
CA MET A 12 9.98 -3.21 12.73
C MET A 12 9.79 -3.97 14.05
N ALA A 13 8.96 -3.45 14.96
CA ALA A 13 8.61 -4.10 16.22
C ALA A 13 7.44 -5.09 16.09
N ALA A 14 6.92 -5.32 14.87
CA ALA A 14 5.89 -6.32 14.63
C ALA A 14 6.36 -7.70 15.10
N ARG A 15 5.45 -8.46 15.73
CA ARG A 15 5.76 -9.74 16.39
C ARG A 15 5.50 -10.94 15.48
N ASN A 16 4.71 -10.72 14.44
CA ASN A 16 4.34 -11.69 13.41
C ASN A 16 3.78 -10.90 12.20
N PHE A 17 3.52 -11.61 11.11
CA PHE A 17 3.06 -11.01 9.86
C PHE A 17 1.68 -10.34 9.99
N GLU A 18 0.74 -10.95 10.69
CA GLU A 18 -0.59 -10.36 10.92
C GLU A 18 -0.51 -9.03 11.69
N HIS A 19 0.34 -8.97 12.72
CA HIS A 19 0.61 -7.74 13.48
C HIS A 19 1.22 -6.66 12.58
N LEU A 20 2.12 -7.02 11.66
CA LEU A 20 2.67 -6.06 10.67
C LEU A 20 1.56 -5.49 9.78
N ILE A 21 0.68 -6.35 9.24
CA ILE A 21 -0.45 -5.90 8.41
C ILE A 21 -1.37 -4.96 9.21
N HIS A 22 -1.62 -5.26 10.49
CA HIS A 22 -2.40 -4.39 11.37
C HIS A 22 -1.77 -3.00 11.52
N ILE A 23 -0.47 -2.93 11.82
CA ILE A 23 0.26 -1.66 11.95
C ILE A 23 0.21 -0.86 10.65
N VAL A 24 0.40 -1.51 9.50
CA VAL A 24 0.38 -0.84 8.19
C VAL A 24 -1.01 -0.31 7.85
N THR A 25 -2.07 -1.04 8.16
CA THR A 25 -3.44 -0.68 7.76
C THR A 25 -4.14 0.24 8.76
N ARG A 26 -3.65 0.33 10.00
CA ARG A 26 -4.21 1.17 11.08
C ARG A 26 -3.27 2.29 11.49
N ASP A 27 -2.15 1.94 12.10
CA ASP A 27 -1.24 2.93 12.72
C ASP A 27 -0.62 3.85 11.67
N LEU A 28 -0.30 3.32 10.48
CA LEU A 28 0.23 4.14 9.40
C LEU A 28 -0.82 5.14 8.87
N ALA A 29 -2.09 4.75 8.85
CA ALA A 29 -3.17 5.66 8.44
C ALA A 29 -3.26 6.86 9.38
N GLU A 30 -3.18 6.61 10.69
CA GLU A 30 -3.14 7.65 11.72
C GLU A 30 -1.87 8.51 11.60
N ALA A 31 -0.70 7.88 11.46
CA ALA A 31 0.58 8.57 11.38
C ALA A 31 0.72 9.48 10.15
N LEU A 32 0.04 9.15 9.05
CA LEU A 32 0.01 9.97 7.84
C LEU A 32 -1.22 10.90 7.77
N ALA A 33 -2.11 10.82 8.77
CA ALA A 33 -3.38 11.51 8.82
C ALA A 33 -4.18 11.33 7.51
N VAL A 34 -4.34 10.07 7.11
CA VAL A 34 -5.16 9.64 5.96
C VAL A 34 -6.33 8.79 6.44
N ASP A 35 -7.39 8.70 5.65
CA ASP A 35 -8.61 8.01 6.03
C ASP A 35 -8.50 6.48 5.92
N THR A 36 -7.69 6.00 4.98
CA THR A 36 -7.50 4.57 4.76
C THR A 36 -6.12 4.27 4.22
N VAL A 37 -5.56 3.14 4.66
CA VAL A 37 -4.37 2.52 4.08
C VAL A 37 -4.70 1.08 3.78
N THR A 38 -4.48 0.67 2.53
CA THR A 38 -4.75 -0.69 2.06
C THR A 38 -3.51 -1.27 1.40
N LEU A 39 -3.35 -2.57 1.58
CA LEU A 39 -2.36 -3.34 0.86
C LEU A 39 -3.07 -4.13 -0.23
N CYS A 40 -2.51 -4.12 -1.42
CA CYS A 40 -3.03 -4.90 -2.53
C CYS A 40 -1.91 -5.77 -3.10
N VAL A 41 -2.25 -6.97 -3.55
CA VAL A 41 -1.34 -7.86 -4.27
C VAL A 41 -2.07 -8.43 -5.47
N GLU A 42 -1.39 -8.53 -6.61
CA GLU A 42 -1.98 -9.20 -7.77
C GLU A 42 -2.10 -10.72 -7.54
N ALA A 43 -3.14 -11.30 -8.13
CA ALA A 43 -3.30 -12.74 -8.14
C ALA A 43 -2.16 -13.40 -8.95
N ALA A 44 -1.43 -14.32 -8.32
CA ALA A 44 -0.43 -15.13 -8.99
C ALA A 44 -1.11 -16.32 -9.68
N GLY A 45 -1.39 -16.27 -10.98
CA GLY A 45 -1.89 -17.44 -11.72
C GLY A 45 -3.07 -18.17 -11.07
N ASP A 46 -2.85 -19.40 -10.58
CA ASP A 46 -3.82 -20.26 -9.88
C ASP A 46 -3.98 -19.95 -8.36
N GLY A 47 -3.34 -18.88 -7.90
CA GLY A 47 -3.29 -18.46 -6.51
C GLY A 47 -4.64 -17.99 -5.94
N PRO A 48 -4.71 -17.80 -4.62
CA PRO A 48 -5.96 -17.47 -3.94
C PRO A 48 -6.55 -16.14 -4.43
N THR A 49 -7.81 -16.18 -4.86
CA THR A 49 -8.58 -15.01 -5.34
C THR A 49 -8.97 -14.04 -4.22
N LYS A 50 -8.64 -14.38 -2.97
CA LYS A 50 -8.93 -13.59 -1.77
C LYS A 50 -7.74 -13.66 -0.83
N ALA A 51 -7.32 -12.51 -0.30
CA ALA A 51 -6.23 -12.49 0.64
C ALA A 51 -6.66 -13.20 1.94
N PRO A 52 -5.78 -14.01 2.55
CA PRO A 52 -6.08 -14.72 3.78
C PRO A 52 -6.18 -13.79 5.01
N MET A 53 -5.81 -12.52 4.88
CA MET A 53 -5.73 -11.55 5.98
C MET A 53 -6.54 -10.28 5.71
N GLY A 54 -7.21 -9.78 6.75
CA GLY A 54 -7.95 -8.51 6.68
C GLY A 54 -7.00 -7.33 6.43
N GLY A 55 -7.40 -6.43 5.52
CA GLY A 55 -6.60 -5.26 5.14
C GLY A 55 -5.65 -5.47 3.95
N VAL A 56 -5.58 -6.71 3.43
CA VAL A 56 -4.96 -7.03 2.14
C VAL A 56 -6.04 -7.35 1.12
N PHE A 57 -5.94 -6.79 -0.08
CA PHE A 57 -6.85 -7.02 -1.20
C PHE A 57 -6.12 -7.74 -2.33
N VAL A 58 -6.84 -8.59 -3.05
CA VAL A 58 -6.31 -9.27 -4.24
C VAL A 58 -6.82 -8.55 -5.48
N LEU A 59 -5.90 -8.18 -6.35
CA LEU A 59 -6.20 -7.53 -7.62
C LEU A 59 -6.05 -8.52 -8.78
N PRO A 60 -6.77 -8.32 -9.90
CA PRO A 60 -6.47 -9.02 -11.14
C PRO A 60 -5.02 -8.76 -11.58
N ALA A 61 -4.41 -9.74 -12.24
CA ALA A 61 -3.08 -9.58 -12.82
C ALA A 61 -3.02 -8.40 -13.80
N GLY A 62 -1.95 -7.61 -13.75
CA GLY A 62 -1.74 -6.39 -14.53
C GLY A 62 -2.48 -5.16 -14.03
N ARG A 63 -3.25 -5.24 -12.93
CA ARG A 63 -3.97 -4.09 -12.38
C ARG A 63 -3.03 -3.01 -11.82
N VAL A 64 -1.91 -3.40 -11.21
CA VAL A 64 -0.88 -2.50 -10.70
C VAL A 64 -0.35 -1.61 -11.82
N ASP A 65 0.06 -2.22 -12.93
CA ASP A 65 0.59 -1.51 -14.10
C ASP A 65 -0.48 -0.65 -14.77
N ALA A 66 -1.73 -1.11 -14.82
CA ALA A 66 -2.84 -0.32 -15.34
C ALA A 66 -3.13 0.93 -14.51
N MET A 67 -2.90 0.88 -13.18
CA MET A 67 -3.14 2.02 -12.28
C MET A 67 -1.97 3.01 -12.26
N LEU A 68 -0.74 2.50 -12.14
CA LEU A 68 0.46 3.33 -12.00
C LEU A 68 1.12 3.69 -13.32
N GLY A 69 1.04 2.82 -14.32
CA GLY A 69 1.97 2.77 -15.44
C GLY A 69 3.15 1.83 -15.17
N VAL A 70 3.73 1.31 -16.25
CA VAL A 70 4.90 0.41 -16.21
C VAL A 70 6.07 1.14 -15.56
N ASP A 71 6.72 0.49 -14.58
CA ASP A 71 7.88 1.00 -13.84
C ASP A 71 7.70 2.35 -13.11
N VAL A 72 6.45 2.83 -12.97
CA VAL A 72 6.15 4.01 -12.16
C VAL A 72 6.13 3.61 -10.69
N PRO A 73 6.99 4.20 -9.83
CA PRO A 73 7.12 3.77 -8.43
C PRO A 73 5.98 4.26 -7.54
N ALA A 74 5.42 5.43 -7.85
CA ALA A 74 4.31 6.01 -7.11
C ALA A 74 3.53 7.00 -7.97
N ARG A 75 2.24 7.13 -7.67
CA ARG A 75 1.33 8.11 -8.27
C ARG A 75 0.49 8.76 -7.18
N LEU A 76 0.51 10.09 -7.13
CA LEU A 76 -0.25 10.91 -6.20
C LEU A 76 -1.17 11.81 -7.02
N GLU A 77 -2.46 11.79 -6.71
CA GLU A 77 -3.43 12.55 -7.49
C GLU A 77 -4.73 12.81 -6.70
N ALA A 78 -5.42 13.87 -7.09
CA ALA A 78 -6.83 14.06 -6.74
C ALA A 78 -7.70 13.13 -7.60
N VAL A 79 -8.78 12.61 -7.01
CA VAL A 79 -9.73 11.69 -7.67
C VAL A 79 -11.16 12.04 -7.30
N GLU A 80 -12.10 11.77 -8.20
CA GLU A 80 -13.53 11.91 -7.88
C GLU A 80 -14.08 10.74 -7.04
N GLY A 81 -13.28 9.68 -6.91
CA GLY A 81 -13.55 8.47 -6.16
C GLY A 81 -12.41 7.47 -6.36
N GLY A 82 -12.06 6.73 -5.31
CA GLY A 82 -11.06 5.67 -5.38
C GLY A 82 -11.59 4.42 -6.08
N ASP A 83 -10.69 3.49 -6.38
CA ASP A 83 -11.03 2.18 -6.93
C ASP A 83 -11.64 1.25 -5.85
N GLN A 84 -12.81 0.65 -6.13
CA GLN A 84 -13.47 -0.28 -5.22
C GLN A 84 -12.66 -1.54 -4.91
N LEU A 85 -11.83 -2.01 -5.83
CA LEU A 85 -10.96 -3.16 -5.60
C LEU A 85 -9.80 -2.84 -4.65
N VAL A 86 -9.46 -1.56 -4.49
CA VAL A 86 -8.32 -1.09 -3.68
C VAL A 86 -8.77 -0.56 -2.32
N PHE A 87 -9.86 0.22 -2.28
CA PHE A 87 -10.36 0.87 -1.07
C PHE A 87 -11.67 0.26 -0.54
N GLY A 88 -12.20 -0.76 -1.22
CA GLY A 88 -13.41 -1.45 -0.80
C GLY A 88 -14.63 -0.52 -0.70
N PRO A 89 -15.52 -0.71 0.29
CA PRO A 89 -16.73 0.11 0.45
C PRO A 89 -16.46 1.61 0.65
N GLY A 90 -15.26 1.97 1.13
CA GLY A 90 -14.86 3.36 1.36
C GLY A 90 -14.41 4.11 0.11
N ALA A 91 -14.28 3.43 -1.04
CA ALA A 91 -13.68 3.98 -2.25
C ALA A 91 -14.36 5.28 -2.73
N GLY A 92 -15.68 5.35 -2.69
CA GLY A 92 -16.44 6.54 -3.11
C GLY A 92 -16.25 7.78 -2.23
N LEU A 93 -15.61 7.64 -1.05
CA LEU A 93 -15.28 8.76 -0.17
C LEU A 93 -13.88 9.33 -0.45
N VAL A 94 -13.03 8.60 -1.16
CA VAL A 94 -11.67 9.03 -1.47
C VAL A 94 -11.71 10.17 -2.48
N ARG A 95 -11.08 11.30 -2.13
CA ARG A 95 -10.96 12.52 -2.94
C ARG A 95 -9.52 12.79 -3.37
N SER A 96 -8.55 12.21 -2.70
CA SER A 96 -7.18 12.13 -3.20
C SER A 96 -6.54 10.83 -2.76
N GLN A 97 -5.59 10.35 -3.55
CA GLN A 97 -4.93 9.07 -3.32
C GLN A 97 -3.43 9.15 -3.56
N ALA A 98 -2.70 8.33 -2.81
CA ALA A 98 -1.32 7.98 -3.11
C ALA A 98 -1.21 6.48 -3.28
N ILE A 99 -0.78 6.05 -4.46
CA ILE A 99 -0.57 4.66 -4.80
C ILE A 99 0.93 4.47 -4.95
N VAL A 100 1.50 3.51 -4.22
CA VAL A 100 2.92 3.19 -4.28
C VAL A 100 3.07 1.73 -4.69
N ARG A 101 3.91 1.48 -5.69
CA ARG A 101 4.24 0.12 -6.12
C ARG A 101 4.98 -0.59 -5.01
N LEU A 102 4.55 -1.81 -4.71
CA LEU A 102 5.17 -2.72 -3.75
C LEU A 102 5.61 -3.98 -4.49
N ALA A 103 6.92 -4.23 -4.55
CA ALA A 103 7.51 -5.39 -5.20
C ALA A 103 8.54 -6.04 -4.25
N PRO A 104 8.10 -6.95 -3.35
CA PRO A 104 8.98 -7.56 -2.36
C PRO A 104 10.11 -8.39 -2.95
N SER A 105 9.90 -9.09 -4.06
CA SER A 105 10.98 -9.80 -4.76
C SER A 105 10.67 -9.92 -6.27
N PRO A 106 11.70 -10.17 -7.12
CA PRO A 106 11.51 -10.34 -8.56
C PRO A 106 10.58 -11.50 -8.95
N GLY A 107 10.39 -12.49 -8.07
CA GLY A 107 9.50 -13.64 -8.28
C GLY A 107 8.13 -13.52 -7.60
N SER A 108 7.88 -12.44 -6.86
CA SER A 108 6.59 -12.19 -6.22
C SER A 108 5.66 -11.39 -7.13
N PRO A 109 4.34 -11.62 -7.08
CA PRO A 109 3.38 -10.77 -7.77
C PRO A 109 3.52 -9.31 -7.32
N PRO A 110 3.38 -8.34 -8.24
CA PRO A 110 3.41 -6.95 -7.85
C PRO A 110 2.20 -6.62 -6.96
N GLY A 111 2.38 -5.63 -6.11
CA GLY A 111 1.37 -5.13 -5.21
C GLY A 111 1.35 -3.61 -5.12
N LEU A 112 0.44 -3.08 -4.32
CA LEU A 112 0.31 -1.67 -4.03
C LEU A 112 0.19 -1.42 -2.53
N LEU A 113 0.85 -0.38 -2.05
CA LEU A 113 0.44 0.33 -0.85
C LEU A 113 -0.40 1.52 -1.31
N ALA A 114 -1.69 1.51 -1.00
CA ALA A 114 -2.62 2.56 -1.38
C ALA A 114 -3.10 3.33 -0.15
N LEU A 115 -3.04 4.66 -0.24
CA LEU A 115 -3.49 5.59 0.77
C LEU A 115 -4.61 6.43 0.18
N GLY A 116 -5.73 6.50 0.88
CA GLY A 116 -6.89 7.29 0.47
C GLY A 116 -7.20 8.35 1.51
N SER A 117 -7.50 9.57 1.04
CA SER A 117 -8.02 10.64 1.89
C SER A 117 -9.27 11.26 1.30
N ARG A 118 -10.16 11.74 2.17
CA ARG A 118 -11.35 12.54 1.81
C ARG A 118 -11.03 14.00 1.52
N ASP A 119 -9.82 14.44 1.85
CA ASP A 119 -9.30 15.76 1.51
C ASP A 119 -8.69 15.72 0.11
N GLU A 120 -9.25 16.49 -0.83
CA GLU A 120 -8.78 16.59 -2.22
C GLU A 120 -7.36 17.17 -2.31
N GLY A 121 -6.96 18.02 -1.36
CA GLY A 121 -5.65 18.66 -1.33
C GLY A 121 -4.54 17.81 -0.70
N LYS A 122 -4.88 16.66 -0.10
CA LYS A 122 -3.92 15.83 0.66
C LYS A 122 -2.86 15.20 -0.23
N PHE A 123 -3.24 14.72 -1.42
CA PHE A 123 -2.35 14.13 -2.41
C PHE A 123 -2.50 14.79 -3.78
N HIS A 124 -1.39 15.20 -4.38
CA HIS A 124 -1.37 15.82 -5.69
C HIS A 124 -0.08 15.50 -6.46
N ALA A 125 -0.12 15.60 -7.79
CA ALA A 125 0.97 15.15 -8.67
C ALA A 125 2.32 15.85 -8.44
N GLY A 126 2.31 17.09 -7.94
CA GLY A 126 3.52 17.86 -7.61
C GLY A 126 4.12 17.55 -6.23
N GLN A 127 3.53 16.66 -5.44
CA GLN A 127 3.99 16.35 -4.09
C GLN A 127 5.18 15.38 -4.12
N GLY A 128 6.14 15.58 -3.22
CA GLY A 128 7.25 14.65 -3.03
C GLY A 128 6.75 13.27 -2.58
N THR A 129 7.29 12.21 -3.20
CA THR A 129 6.91 10.81 -2.94
C THR A 129 7.96 10.05 -2.13
N GLU A 130 9.08 10.69 -1.77
CA GLU A 130 10.26 10.07 -1.17
C GLU A 130 9.93 9.35 0.15
N LEU A 131 9.09 9.97 0.97
CA LEU A 131 8.67 9.42 2.25
C LEU A 131 7.83 8.14 2.09
N LEU A 132 6.90 8.16 1.14
CA LEU A 132 6.03 7.02 0.84
C LEU A 132 6.84 5.87 0.21
N GLN A 133 7.78 6.21 -0.68
CA GLN A 133 8.72 5.24 -1.25
C GLN A 133 9.63 4.63 -0.17
N PHE A 134 10.11 5.42 0.80
CA PHE A 134 10.88 4.90 1.93
C PHE A 134 10.07 3.89 2.75
N LEU A 135 8.83 4.23 3.10
CA LEU A 135 7.94 3.34 3.82
C LEU A 135 7.64 2.05 3.05
N CYS A 136 7.38 2.16 1.74
CA CYS A 136 7.15 1.01 0.89
C CYS A 136 8.39 0.09 0.83
N ARG A 137 9.59 0.66 0.65
CA ARG A 137 10.85 -0.12 0.66
C ARG A 137 11.13 -0.79 2.00
N LEU A 138 10.79 -0.13 3.11
CA LEU A 138 10.86 -0.75 4.43
C LEU A 138 9.90 -1.95 4.50
N LEU A 139 8.66 -1.77 4.05
CA LEU A 139 7.66 -2.81 4.06
C LEU A 139 8.06 -4.01 3.18
N GLU A 140 8.61 -3.78 1.99
CA GLU A 140 9.15 -4.84 1.13
C GLU A 140 10.24 -5.65 1.84
N ARG A 141 11.13 -5.00 2.61
CA ARG A 141 12.17 -5.71 3.38
C ARG A 141 11.56 -6.57 4.49
N LEU A 142 10.55 -6.05 5.19
CA LEU A 142 9.84 -6.81 6.20
C LEU A 142 9.10 -7.99 5.56
N PHE A 143 8.42 -7.80 4.43
CA PHE A 143 7.74 -8.86 3.71
C PHE A 143 8.69 -9.95 3.25
N ARG A 144 9.86 -9.59 2.70
CA ARG A 144 10.91 -10.58 2.37
C ARG A 144 11.32 -11.42 3.58
N ALA A 145 11.55 -10.77 4.72
CA ALA A 145 11.99 -11.45 5.95
C ALA A 145 10.90 -12.35 6.56
N TRP A 146 9.62 -11.96 6.48
CA TRP A 146 8.51 -12.72 7.05
C TRP A 146 7.98 -13.83 6.12
N LEU A 147 8.20 -13.71 4.81
CA LEU A 147 7.71 -14.65 3.79
C LEU A 147 8.82 -15.50 3.16
N ASP A 148 10.05 -15.43 3.69
CA ASP A 148 11.24 -16.13 3.18
C ASP A 148 11.46 -15.95 1.67
N LEU A 149 11.24 -14.73 1.17
CA LEU A 149 11.39 -14.43 -0.26
C LEU A 149 12.87 -14.19 -0.61
N PRO A 150 13.32 -14.59 -1.82
CA PRO A 150 14.68 -14.33 -2.27
C PRO A 150 14.95 -12.82 -2.45
N ASN A 151 16.23 -12.46 -2.38
CA ASN A 151 16.72 -11.11 -2.69
C ASN A 151 16.59 -10.77 -4.18
#